data_AF-T1EKV5-F1
#
_entry.id   AF-T1EKV5-F1
#
_cell.length_a   1.000
_cell.length_b   1.000
_cell.length_c   1.000
_cell.angle_alpha   90.00
_cell.angle_beta   90.00
_cell.angle_gamma   90.00
#
_symmetry.space_group_name_H-M   'P 1'
#
loop_
_entity.id
_entity.type
_entity.pdbx_description
1 polymer ?
#
loop_
_entity_poly.entity_id
_entity_poly.type
_entity_poly.pdbx_seq_one_letter_code
_entity_poly.pdbx_strand_id
1 'polypeptide(L)'
;QINSDNEKLFWNGQKTAKNGVGIFVKEPLAQEVLDIKRINSRLMWIKLRLEKQTMTMFSAYAPETGKSEEMKNDFWAAFSNTISTIPKSETILIGGDLNGHVG
;
A
#
# COMPACT_ATOMS: atom_id res chain seq x y z
N GLN A 1 -10.80 0.55 -9.40
CA GLN A 1 -10.63 -0.89 -9.10
C GLN A 1 -10.89 -1.63 -10.40
N ILE A 2 -10.21 -2.74 -10.64
CA ILE A 2 -10.45 -3.60 -11.81
C ILE A 2 -10.85 -4.97 -11.26
N ASN A 3 -11.92 -5.54 -11.79
CA ASN A 3 -12.38 -6.88 -11.43
C ASN A 3 -12.01 -7.84 -12.58
N SER A 4 -11.44 -8.99 -12.24
CA SER A 4 -11.43 -10.19 -13.09
C SER A 4 -12.41 -11.20 -12.50
N ASP A 5 -12.67 -12.31 -13.19
CA ASP A 5 -13.69 -13.29 -12.79
C ASP A 5 -13.51 -13.86 -11.36
N ASN A 6 -12.31 -13.77 -10.76
CA ASN A 6 -12.03 -14.29 -9.42
C ASN A 6 -11.18 -13.35 -8.53
N GLU A 7 -10.80 -12.16 -9.00
CA GLU A 7 -9.85 -11.29 -8.31
C GLU A 7 -10.21 -9.82 -8.47
N LYS A 8 -9.77 -9.02 -7.51
CA LYS A 8 -9.99 -7.59 -7.46
C LYS A 8 -8.68 -6.85 -7.26
N LEU A 9 -8.42 -5.90 -8.15
CA LEU A 9 -7.27 -4.99 -8.07
C LEU A 9 -7.69 -3.66 -7.44
N PHE A 10 -7.09 -3.35 -6.30
CA PHE A 10 -7.04 -2.01 -5.74
C PHE A 10 -5.75 -1.34 -6.22
N TRP A 11 -5.87 -0.26 -6.99
CA TRP A 11 -4.73 0.43 -7.60
C TRP A 11 -4.72 1.91 -7.25
N ASN A 12 -3.51 2.49 -7.20
CA ASN A 12 -3.24 3.91 -7.21
C ASN A 12 -2.00 4.21 -8.07
N GLY A 13 -2.08 5.20 -8.95
CA GLY A 13 -0.97 5.54 -9.85
C GLY A 13 -1.29 6.75 -10.72
N GLN A 14 -0.28 7.23 -11.45
CA GLN A 14 -0.44 8.39 -12.34
C GLN A 14 -0.92 7.95 -13.73
N LYS A 15 -1.58 8.88 -14.46
CA LYS A 15 -2.03 8.64 -15.85
C LYS A 15 -0.88 8.29 -16.81
N THR A 16 0.34 8.70 -16.48
CA THR A 16 1.55 8.51 -17.29
C THR A 16 2.14 7.10 -17.22
N ALA A 17 1.46 6.15 -16.54
CA ALA A 17 1.96 4.80 -16.23
C ALA A 17 3.30 4.77 -15.48
N LYS A 18 3.76 5.92 -14.98
CA LYS A 18 4.94 6.04 -14.13
C LYS A 18 4.50 6.10 -12.68
N ASN A 19 5.14 5.28 -11.86
CA ASN A 19 4.83 5.10 -10.44
C ASN A 19 3.41 4.57 -10.24
N GLY A 20 3.31 3.49 -9.49
CA GLY A 20 2.02 2.95 -9.14
C GLY A 20 2.14 1.79 -8.19
N VAL A 21 1.10 1.64 -7.41
CA VAL A 21 1.00 0.64 -6.36
C VAL A 21 -0.36 -0.03 -6.48
N GLY A 22 -0.35 -1.33 -6.22
CA GLY A 22 -1.52 -2.19 -6.37
C GLY A 22 -1.56 -3.28 -5.34
N ILE A 23 -2.76 -3.66 -4.95
CA ILE A 23 -3.04 -4.82 -4.12
C ILE A 23 -4.08 -5.66 -4.86
N PHE A 24 -3.66 -6.85 -5.29
CA PHE A 24 -4.53 -7.87 -5.84
C PHE A 24 -5.06 -8.75 -4.70
N VAL A 25 -6.37 -8.98 -4.70
CA VAL A 25 -7.07 -9.73 -3.66
C VAL A 25 -8.05 -10.69 -4.34
N LYS A 26 -8.11 -11.94 -3.88
CA LYS A 26 -9.16 -12.87 -4.33
C LYS A 26 -10.55 -12.32 -3.99
N GLU A 27 -11.51 -12.49 -4.87
CA GLU A 27 -12.83 -11.84 -4.78
C GLU A 27 -13.54 -12.04 -3.42
N PRO A 28 -13.56 -13.23 -2.79
CA PRO A 28 -14.14 -13.39 -1.45
C PRO A 28 -13.47 -12.53 -0.38
N LEU A 29 -12.14 -12.41 -0.41
CA LEU A 29 -11.40 -11.55 0.52
C LEU A 29 -11.60 -10.07 0.23
N ALA A 30 -11.90 -9.74 -1.03
CA ALA A 30 -12.11 -8.37 -1.44
C ALA A 30 -13.45 -7.80 -0.93
N GLN A 31 -14.42 -8.68 -0.60
CA GLN A 31 -15.67 -8.31 0.09
C GLN A 31 -15.43 -7.96 1.56
N GLU A 32 -14.37 -8.49 2.18
CA GLU A 32 -14.00 -8.22 3.56
C GLU A 32 -13.17 -6.94 3.75
N VAL A 33 -12.96 -6.17 2.68
CA VAL A 33 -12.24 -4.90 2.73
C VAL A 33 -13.10 -3.85 3.45
N LEU A 34 -12.59 -3.38 4.59
CA LEU A 34 -13.21 -2.38 5.45
C LEU A 34 -12.90 -0.95 5.00
N ASP A 35 -11.68 -0.70 4.53
CA ASP A 35 -11.24 0.64 4.12
C ASP A 35 -10.08 0.58 3.12
N ILE A 36 -9.94 1.64 2.33
CA ILE A 36 -8.91 1.78 1.28
C ILE A 36 -8.38 3.20 1.32
N LYS A 37 -7.08 3.36 1.59
CA LYS A 37 -6.43 4.66 1.54
C LYS A 37 -5.39 4.73 0.44
N ARG A 38 -5.54 5.74 -0.43
CA ARG A 38 -4.63 6.06 -1.53
C ARG A 38 -3.88 7.33 -1.17
N ILE A 39 -2.66 7.19 -0.66
CA ILE A 39 -1.93 8.29 -0.03
C ILE A 39 -1.24 9.13 -1.10
N ASN A 40 -0.52 8.47 -2.01
CA ASN A 40 0.08 9.09 -3.20
C ASN A 40 0.38 8.00 -4.25
N SER A 41 0.92 8.37 -5.40
CA SER A 41 1.19 7.41 -6.50
C SER A 41 2.15 6.25 -6.15
N ARG A 42 2.77 6.29 -4.97
CA ARG A 42 3.79 5.34 -4.48
C ARG A 42 3.39 4.64 -3.18
N LEU A 43 2.25 4.98 -2.58
CA LEU A 43 1.83 4.43 -1.31
C LEU A 43 0.31 4.32 -1.22
N MET A 44 -0.16 3.12 -0.92
CA MET A 44 -1.55 2.85 -0.58
C MET A 44 -1.65 1.72 0.42
N TRP A 45 -2.81 1.60 1.06
CA TRP A 45 -3.15 0.42 1.83
C TRP A 45 -4.62 0.04 1.68
N ILE A 46 -4.92 -1.23 1.94
CA ILE A 46 -6.27 -1.72 2.21
C ILE A 46 -6.32 -2.26 3.64
N LYS A 47 -7.45 -2.07 4.29
CA LYS A 47 -7.77 -2.68 5.57
C LYS A 47 -8.84 -3.72 5.33
N LEU A 48 -8.64 -4.93 5.80
CA LEU A 48 -9.61 -6.01 5.67
C LEU A 48 -9.78 -6.76 6.99
N ARG A 49 -10.94 -7.39 7.13
CA ARG A 49 -11.23 -8.30 8.23
C ARG A 49 -10.92 -9.73 7.80
N LEU A 50 -10.14 -10.43 8.61
CA LEU A 50 -9.91 -11.87 8.47
C LEU A 50 -10.35 -12.53 9.77
N GLU A 51 -11.47 -13.25 9.72
CA GLU A 51 -12.10 -13.87 10.88
C GLU A 51 -12.32 -12.85 12.02
N LYS A 52 -11.53 -12.93 13.10
CA LYS A 52 -11.60 -12.04 14.27
C LYS A 52 -10.51 -10.97 14.29
N GLN A 53 -9.62 -10.95 13.30
CA GLN A 53 -8.47 -10.04 13.21
C GLN A 53 -8.69 -8.98 12.13
N THR A 54 -8.25 -7.76 12.40
CA THR A 54 -8.13 -6.72 11.36
C THR A 54 -6.70 -6.67 10.86
N MET A 55 -6.53 -6.63 9.55
CA MET A 55 -5.24 -6.55 8.89
C MET A 55 -5.19 -5.32 7.98
N THR A 56 -4.10 -4.57 8.04
CA THR A 56 -3.79 -3.49 7.12
C THR A 56 -2.63 -3.91 6.21
N MET A 57 -2.90 -4.02 4.90
CA MET A 57 -1.93 -4.39 3.88
C MET A 57 -1.49 -3.15 3.11
N PHE A 58 -0.20 -2.84 3.13
CA PHE A 58 0.41 -1.76 2.38
C PHE A 58 0.97 -2.26 1.05
N SER A 59 0.80 -1.43 0.02
CA SER A 59 1.57 -1.49 -1.23
C SER A 59 2.39 -0.21 -1.34
N ALA A 60 3.72 -0.36 -1.37
CA ALA A 60 4.67 0.73 -1.31
C ALA A 60 5.71 0.64 -2.42
N TYR A 61 6.05 1.79 -3.01
CA TYR A 61 7.11 1.92 -4.00
C TYR A 61 8.03 3.10 -3.68
N ALA A 62 9.09 2.85 -2.92
CA ALA A 62 10.03 3.87 -2.49
C ALA A 62 10.73 4.53 -3.69
N PRO A 63 11.10 5.83 -3.59
CA PRO A 63 11.90 6.50 -4.62
C PRO A 63 13.25 5.79 -4.85
N GLU A 64 13.70 5.75 -6.09
CA GLU A 64 15.02 5.23 -6.47
C GLU A 64 16.15 6.02 -5.78
N THR A 65 17.32 5.39 -5.61
CA THR A 65 18.50 6.00 -4.95
C THR A 65 18.95 7.31 -5.60
N GLY A 66 18.75 7.47 -6.92
CA GLY A 66 19.10 8.69 -7.67
C GLY A 66 18.06 9.83 -7.60
N LYS A 67 16.96 9.68 -6.86
CA LYS A 67 15.98 10.75 -6.62
C LYS A 67 16.45 11.70 -5.51
N SER A 68 15.87 12.90 -5.47
CA SER A 68 16.22 13.91 -4.46
C SER A 68 15.94 13.40 -3.04
N GLU A 69 16.75 13.83 -2.08
CA GLU A 69 16.57 13.50 -0.67
C GLU A 69 15.23 14.00 -0.13
N GLU A 70 14.74 15.15 -0.62
CA GLU A 70 13.40 15.65 -0.32
C GLU A 70 12.32 14.63 -0.67
N MET A 71 12.34 14.07 -1.89
CA MET A 71 11.36 13.05 -2.31
C MET A 71 11.44 11.78 -1.46
N LYS A 72 12.63 11.37 -1.04
CA LYS A 72 12.83 10.21 -0.16
C LYS A 72 12.26 10.49 1.23
N ASN A 73 12.60 11.65 1.81
CA ASN A 73 12.14 12.06 3.13
C ASN A 73 10.61 12.21 3.16
N ASP A 74 10.01 12.81 2.13
CA ASP A 74 8.56 12.93 2.02
C ASP A 74 7.88 11.56 1.97
N PHE A 75 8.45 10.61 1.23
CA PHE A 75 7.94 9.25 1.17
C PHE A 75 8.01 8.56 2.54
N TRP A 76 9.17 8.59 3.20
CA TRP A 76 9.36 7.94 4.51
C TRP A 76 8.55 8.61 5.62
N ALA A 77 8.40 9.93 5.58
CA ALA A 77 7.54 10.67 6.49
C ALA A 77 6.07 10.27 6.29
N ALA A 78 5.57 10.24 5.05
CA ALA A 78 4.21 9.79 4.76
C ALA A 78 3.98 8.33 5.18
N PHE A 79 4.96 7.46 4.96
CA PHE A 79 4.91 6.05 5.36
C PHE A 79 4.83 5.89 6.88
N SER A 80 5.77 6.51 7.61
CA SER A 80 5.84 6.47 9.07
C SER A 80 4.59 7.07 9.73
N ASN A 81 4.15 8.24 9.24
CA ASN A 81 2.92 8.89 9.72
C ASN A 81 1.68 8.03 9.47
N THR A 82 1.66 7.24 8.40
CA THR A 82 0.52 6.35 8.15
C THR A 82 0.53 5.17 9.11
N ILE A 83 1.68 4.52 9.29
CA ILE A 83 1.83 3.37 10.21
C ILE A 83 1.48 3.77 11.64
N SER A 84 1.89 4.97 12.08
CA SER A 84 1.60 5.44 13.44
C SER A 84 0.10 5.62 13.74
N THR A 85 -0.73 5.79 12.70
CA THR A 85 -2.19 5.89 12.85
C THR A 85 -2.90 4.53 12.96
N ILE A 86 -2.20 3.43 12.72
CA ILE A 86 -2.79 2.09 12.75
C ILE A 86 -2.80 1.58 14.20
N PRO A 87 -3.94 1.10 14.72
CA PRO A 87 -4.01 0.53 16.05
C PRO A 87 -3.03 -0.63 16.21
N LYS A 88 -2.34 -0.72 17.36
CA LYS A 88 -1.38 -1.79 17.66
C LYS A 88 -1.98 -3.20 17.65
N SER A 89 -3.31 -3.30 17.78
CA SER A 89 -4.04 -4.57 17.69
C SER A 89 -4.21 -5.06 16.26
N GLU A 90 -3.99 -4.22 15.24
CA GLU A 90 -4.07 -4.63 13.84
C GLU A 90 -2.75 -5.25 13.36
N THR A 91 -2.84 -6.27 12.52
CA THR A 91 -1.67 -6.83 11.84
C THR A 91 -1.30 -5.94 10.66
N ILE A 92 -0.04 -5.55 10.55
CA ILE A 92 0.49 -4.79 9.43
C ILE A 92 1.27 -5.72 8.51
N LEU A 93 0.92 -5.75 7.23
CA LEU A 93 1.71 -6.38 6.16
C LEU A 93 2.17 -5.30 5.19
N ILE A 94 3.46 -5.32 4.84
CA ILE A 94 4.05 -4.37 3.89
C ILE A 94 4.57 -5.16 2.70
N GLY A 95 4.05 -4.86 1.51
CA GLY A 95 4.54 -5.39 0.25
C GLY A 95 4.93 -4.28 -0.71
N GLY A 96 5.86 -4.58 -1.62
CA GLY A 96 6.31 -3.68 -2.66
C GLY A 96 7.82 -3.50 -2.68
N ASP A 97 8.28 -2.53 -3.45
CA ASP A 97 9.70 -2.24 -3.63
C ASP A 97 10.10 -1.05 -2.76
N LEU A 98 10.89 -1.32 -1.71
CA LEU A 98 11.36 -0.32 -0.76
C LEU A 98 12.71 0.30 -1.16
N ASN A 99 13.32 -0.14 -2.27
CA ASN A 99 14.61 0.37 -2.78
C ASN A 99 15.71 0.51 -1.70
N GLY A 100 15.70 -0.38 -0.71
CA GLY A 100 16.70 -0.41 0.35
C GLY A 100 17.99 -1.03 -0.16
N HIS A 101 19.10 -0.30 -0.08
CA HIS A 101 20.42 -0.93 -0.04
C HIS A 101 20.62 -1.42 1.39
N VAL A 102 20.67 -2.74 1.57
CA VAL A 102 21.26 -3.29 2.79
C VAL A 102 22.77 -3.12 2.63
N GLY A 103 23.32 -2.15 3.37
CA GLY A 103 24.76 -2.03 3.59
C GLY A 103 25.24 -3.04 4.60
#